data_AF-A0A935BEB0-F1
#
_entry.id   AF-A0A935BEB0-F1
#
_cell.length_a   1.000
_cell.length_b   1.000
_cell.length_c   1.000
_cell.angle_alpha   90.00
_cell.angle_beta   90.00
_cell.angle_gamma   90.00
#
_symmetry.space_group_name_H-M   'P 1'
#
loop_
_entity.id
_entity.type
_entity.pdbx_description
1 polymer ?
#
loop_
_entity_poly.entity_id
_entity_poly.type
_entity_poly.pdbx_seq_one_letter_code
_entity_poly.pdbx_strand_id
1 'polypeptide(L)'
;MPPISCLWVVDYLMEVGPTEAGAMGPVPVSWREIDHWQQCLGIALDPWVTRLLRRLSLEFVAESHRAREADCPAPWNSPSTDFDREALSRKITQTFRAIAMSTSI
;
A
#
# COMPACT_ATOMS: atom_id res chain seq x y z
N MET A 1 0.86 0.67 -10.77
CA MET A 1 -0.13 -0.19 -10.11
C MET A 1 -0.57 -1.27 -11.10
N PRO A 2 -0.52 -2.57 -10.74
CA PRO A 2 -1.05 -3.63 -11.59
C PRO A 2 -2.57 -3.47 -11.78
N PRO A 3 -3.17 -4.04 -12.84
CA PRO A 3 -4.62 -4.00 -13.04
C PRO A 3 -5.36 -4.73 -11.90
N ILE A 4 -6.41 -4.10 -11.36
CA ILE A 4 -7.18 -4.61 -10.21
C ILE A 4 -8.58 -5.00 -10.69
N SER A 5 -8.92 -6.29 -10.59
CA SER A 5 -10.22 -6.81 -11.06
C SER A 5 -11.40 -6.51 -10.14
N CYS A 6 -11.15 -6.25 -8.85
CA CYS A 6 -12.18 -6.08 -7.83
C CYS A 6 -12.06 -4.72 -7.12
N LEU A 7 -12.02 -3.63 -7.90
CA LEU A 7 -11.83 -2.29 -7.35
C LEU A 7 -12.93 -1.89 -6.35
N TRP A 8 -14.16 -2.37 -6.57
CA TRP A 8 -15.31 -2.14 -5.69
C TRP A 8 -15.09 -2.58 -4.22
N VAL A 9 -14.20 -3.55 -3.97
CA VAL A 9 -13.87 -3.98 -2.60
C VAL A 9 -13.08 -2.89 -1.87
N VAL A 10 -12.25 -2.14 -2.60
CA VAL A 10 -11.51 -1.02 -2.04
C VAL A 10 -12.48 0.11 -1.66
N ASP A 11 -13.50 0.36 -2.49
CA ASP A 11 -14.54 1.34 -2.18
C ASP A 11 -15.27 0.97 -0.88
N TYR A 12 -15.65 -0.31 -0.72
CA TYR A 12 -16.24 -0.81 0.53
C TYR A 12 -15.30 -0.68 1.74
N LEU A 13 -14.01 -0.95 1.57
CA LEU A 13 -13.02 -0.77 2.64
C LEU A 13 -12.94 0.70 3.07
N MET A 14 -12.97 1.63 2.12
CA MET A 14 -12.90 3.06 2.41
C MET A 14 -14.21 3.60 2.99
N GLU A 15 -15.35 3.00 2.63
CA GLU A 15 -16.67 3.34 3.18
C GLU A 15 -16.84 2.84 4.62
N VAL A 16 -16.46 1.59 4.91
CA VAL A 16 -16.38 1.05 6.28
C VAL A 16 -15.42 1.86 7.14
N GLY A 17 -14.32 2.31 6.53
CA GLY A 17 -13.14 2.81 7.21
C GLY A 17 -12.05 1.73 7.26
N PRO A 18 -10.84 1.99 6.70
CA PRO A 18 -9.81 0.97 6.60
C PRO A 18 -9.18 0.59 7.96
N THR A 19 -9.44 1.39 9.01
CA THR A 19 -8.87 1.23 10.36
C THR A 19 -9.85 1.68 11.44
N GLU A 20 -9.74 1.10 12.63
CA GLU A 20 -10.36 1.55 13.87
C GLU A 20 -9.32 2.23 14.79
N ALA A 21 -9.80 2.99 15.79
CA ALA A 21 -8.94 3.54 16.83
C ALA A 21 -8.62 2.48 17.89
N GLY A 22 -7.35 2.10 18.00
CA GLY A 22 -6.83 1.26 19.09
C GLY A 22 -6.06 2.05 20.13
N ALA A 23 -5.76 1.42 21.28
CA ALA A 23 -5.07 2.07 22.39
C ALA A 23 -3.67 2.62 22.04
N MET A 24 -2.97 1.98 21.10
CA MET A 24 -1.60 2.33 20.70
C MET A 24 -1.49 2.75 19.24
N GLY A 25 -2.59 3.21 18.63
CA GLY A 25 -2.64 3.64 17.24
C GLY A 25 -3.73 2.93 16.43
N PRO A 26 -3.70 3.07 15.09
CA PRO A 26 -4.72 2.48 14.23
C PRO A 26 -4.65 0.95 14.29
N VAL A 27 -5.82 0.32 14.40
CA VAL A 27 -5.95 -1.14 14.36
C VAL A 27 -6.86 -1.56 13.20
N PRO A 28 -6.72 -2.78 12.70
CA PRO A 28 -7.55 -3.24 11.59
C PRO A 28 -9.03 -3.36 12.00
N VAL A 29 -9.96 -3.10 11.09
CA VAL A 29 -11.42 -3.08 11.32
C VAL A 29 -11.99 -4.44 11.76
N SER A 30 -12.62 -4.46 12.92
CA SER A 30 -13.12 -5.65 13.59
C SER A 30 -14.26 -6.31 12.81
N TRP A 31 -14.46 -7.62 13.05
CA TRP A 31 -15.60 -8.34 12.48
C TRP A 31 -16.95 -7.75 12.89
N ARG A 32 -17.03 -7.25 14.13
CA ARG A 32 -18.24 -6.59 14.65
C ARG A 32 -18.57 -5.35 13.84
N GLU A 33 -17.56 -4.54 13.50
CA GLU A 33 -17.79 -3.32 12.73
C GLU A 33 -18.18 -3.62 11.29
N ILE A 34 -17.54 -4.62 10.66
CA ILE A 34 -17.94 -5.10 9.34
C ILE A 34 -19.39 -5.60 9.36
N ASP A 35 -19.78 -6.40 10.36
CA ASP A 35 -21.14 -6.91 10.52
C ASP A 35 -22.15 -5.77 10.74
N HIS A 36 -21.83 -4.81 11.60
CA HIS A 36 -22.66 -3.64 11.84
C HIS A 36 -22.83 -2.79 10.57
N TRP A 37 -21.76 -2.54 9.82
CA TRP A 37 -21.83 -1.82 8.55
C TRP A 37 -22.71 -2.54 7.52
N GLN A 38 -22.61 -3.87 7.40
CA GLN A 38 -23.50 -4.66 6.55
C GLN A 38 -24.97 -4.48 6.95
N GLN A 39 -25.27 -4.47 8.25
CA GLN A 39 -26.62 -4.27 8.77
C GLN A 39 -27.15 -2.86 8.50
N CYS A 40 -26.32 -1.82 8.70
CA CYS A 40 -26.70 -0.43 8.42
C CYS A 40 -27.06 -0.19 6.95
N LEU A 41 -26.33 -0.82 6.03
CA LEU A 41 -26.55 -0.67 4.59
C LEU A 41 -27.54 -1.70 4.01
N GLY A 42 -27.95 -2.70 4.79
CA GLY A 42 -28.82 -3.77 4.33
C GLY A 42 -28.18 -4.67 3.27
N ILE A 43 -26.85 -4.82 3.31
CA ILE A 43 -26.08 -5.64 2.36
C ILE A 43 -25.64 -6.95 3.01
N ALA A 44 -25.54 -8.01 2.22
CA ALA A 44 -25.01 -9.29 2.64
C ALA A 44 -23.85 -9.67 1.73
N LEU A 45 -22.61 -9.53 2.23
CA LEU A 45 -21.44 -9.90 1.45
C LEU A 45 -21.23 -11.41 1.47
N ASP A 46 -20.69 -11.93 0.37
CA ASP A 46 -20.18 -13.30 0.34
C ASP A 46 -19.08 -13.48 1.39
N PRO A 47 -18.98 -14.67 2.03
CA PRO A 47 -17.99 -14.91 3.07
C PRO A 47 -16.53 -14.66 2.64
N TRP A 48 -16.21 -14.86 1.35
CA TRP A 48 -14.86 -14.59 0.85
C TRP A 48 -14.56 -13.09 0.76
N VAL A 49 -15.57 -12.26 0.47
CA VAL A 49 -15.46 -10.79 0.39
C VAL A 49 -15.30 -10.21 1.78
N THR A 50 -16.08 -10.67 2.77
CA THR A 50 -15.94 -10.24 4.16
C THR A 50 -14.54 -10.54 4.69
N ARG A 51 -14.00 -11.72 4.36
CA ARG A 51 -12.61 -12.08 4.70
C ARG A 51 -11.59 -11.22 3.96
N LEU A 52 -11.85 -10.89 2.69
CA LEU A 52 -10.99 -10.01 1.91
C LEU A 52 -10.95 -8.60 2.50
N LEU A 53 -12.09 -8.01 2.86
CA LEU A 53 -12.16 -6.70 3.52
C LEU A 53 -11.31 -6.68 4.81
N ARG A 54 -11.49 -7.67 5.68
CA ARG A 54 -10.69 -7.80 6.91
C ARG A 54 -9.20 -7.89 6.61
N ARG A 55 -8.81 -8.66 5.59
CA ARG A 55 -7.41 -8.81 5.17
C ARG A 55 -6.85 -7.50 4.63
N LEU A 56 -7.60 -6.78 3.79
CA LEU A 56 -7.15 -5.50 3.25
C LEU A 56 -6.95 -4.47 4.35
N SER A 57 -7.82 -4.44 5.37
CA SER A 57 -7.62 -3.59 6.54
C SER A 57 -6.34 -3.93 7.32
N LEU A 58 -6.02 -5.23 7.49
CA LEU A 58 -4.76 -5.67 8.10
C LEU A 58 -3.54 -5.16 7.33
N GLU A 59 -3.54 -5.36 6.00
CA GLU A 59 -2.46 -4.90 5.14
C GLU A 59 -2.35 -3.37 5.12
N PHE A 60 -3.48 -2.66 5.13
CA PHE A 60 -3.50 -1.20 5.19
C PHE A 60 -2.83 -0.67 6.46
N VAL A 61 -3.15 -1.25 7.62
CA VAL A 61 -2.49 -0.88 8.88
C VAL A 61 -0.99 -1.18 8.78
N ALA A 62 -0.60 -2.38 8.35
CA ALA A 62 0.81 -2.75 8.24
C ALA A 62 1.59 -1.82 7.30
N GLU A 63 1.02 -1.48 6.14
CA GLU A 63 1.60 -0.55 5.19
C GLU A 63 1.64 0.88 5.74
N SER A 64 0.60 1.33 6.45
CA SER A 64 0.59 2.66 7.08
C SER A 64 1.69 2.81 8.13
N HIS A 65 2.07 1.72 8.80
CA HIS A 65 3.22 1.70 9.70
C HIS A 65 4.54 1.78 8.93
N ARG A 66 4.72 0.97 7.89
CA ARG A 66 5.93 0.97 7.04
C ARG A 66 6.14 2.32 6.34
N ALA A 67 5.08 2.91 5.82
CA ALA A 67 5.08 4.21 5.14
C ALA A 67 5.50 5.40 6.02
N ARG A 68 5.64 5.22 7.35
CA ARG A 68 6.21 6.26 8.22
C ARG A 68 7.72 6.39 8.07
N GLU A 69 8.39 5.39 7.53
CA GLU A 69 9.83 5.46 7.23
C GLU A 69 10.08 6.38 6.02
N ALA A 70 11.06 7.28 6.13
CA ALA A 70 11.33 8.29 5.11
C ALA A 70 11.69 7.70 3.73
N ASP A 71 12.32 6.52 3.72
CA ASP A 71 12.74 5.82 2.50
C ASP A 71 11.84 4.62 2.14
N CYS A 72 10.60 4.57 2.66
CA CYS A 72 9.69 3.45 2.37
C CYS A 72 9.32 3.42 0.88
N PRO A 73 9.73 2.38 0.13
CA PRO A 73 9.35 2.26 -1.27
C PRO A 73 7.85 1.96 -1.37
N ALA A 74 7.24 2.38 -2.48
CA ALA A 74 5.84 2.06 -2.72
C ALA A 74 5.63 0.53 -2.79
N PRO A 75 4.53 -0.01 -2.24
CA PRO A 75 4.35 -1.46 -2.06
C PRO A 75 4.25 -2.27 -3.36
N TRP A 76 3.95 -1.63 -4.48
CA TRP A 76 3.95 -2.24 -5.81
C TRP A 76 5.30 -2.18 -6.52
N ASN A 77 6.30 -1.51 -5.94
CA ASN A 77 7.66 -1.61 -6.41
C ASN A 77 8.17 -2.98 -5.95
N SER A 78 8.44 -3.89 -6.88
CA SER A 78 9.22 -5.08 -6.55
C SER A 78 10.48 -4.62 -5.80
N PRO A 79 10.91 -5.31 -4.73
CA PRO A 79 12.22 -5.03 -4.17
C PRO A 79 13.19 -5.11 -5.33
N SER A 80 13.85 -4.00 -5.66
CA SER A 80 14.85 -3.96 -6.72
C SER A 80 15.79 -5.10 -6.40
N THR A 81 15.78 -6.13 -7.24
CA THR A 81 16.66 -7.28 -7.05
C THR A 81 18.07 -6.68 -6.93
N ASP A 82 18.81 -7.01 -5.87
CA ASP A 82 20.07 -6.34 -5.47
C ASP A 82 21.06 -6.11 -6.63
N PHE A 83 20.91 -6.88 -7.72
CA PHE A 83 21.57 -6.72 -9.00
C PHE A 83 21.51 -5.32 -9.64
N ASP A 84 20.50 -4.48 -9.36
CA ASP A 84 20.32 -3.22 -10.11
C ASP A 84 20.91 -1.99 -9.42
N ARG A 85 21.19 -2.03 -8.11
CA ARG A 85 21.71 -0.84 -7.38
C ARG A 85 23.13 -0.48 -7.84
N GLU A 86 23.97 -1.47 -8.08
CA GLU A 86 25.34 -1.28 -8.53
C GLU A 86 25.40 -0.82 -10.00
N ALA A 87 24.55 -1.37 -10.85
CA ALA A 87 24.42 -0.96 -12.24
C ALA A 87 23.87 0.47 -12.36
N LEU A 88 22.87 0.80 -11.53
CA LEU A 88 22.29 2.15 -11.45
C LEU A 88 23.31 3.17 -10.93
N SER A 89 24.09 2.84 -9.90
CA SER A 89 25.17 3.71 -9.38
C SER A 89 26.22 4.05 -10.44
N ARG A 90 26.65 3.05 -11.21
CA ARG A 90 27.60 3.26 -12.33
C ARG A 90 27.02 4.17 -13.40
N LYS A 91 25.73 3.99 -13.74
CA LYS A 91 25.04 4.78 -14.76
C LYS A 91 24.83 6.22 -14.32
N ILE A 92 24.47 6.44 -13.06
CA ILE A 92 24.33 7.77 -12.46
C ILE A 92 25.68 8.51 -12.49
N THR A 93 26.76 7.84 -12.05
CA THR A 93 28.10 8.42 -12.06
C THR A 93 28.56 8.82 -13.46
N GLN A 94 28.32 7.96 -14.47
CA GLN A 94 28.65 8.26 -15.86
C GLN A 94 27.85 9.45 -16.41
N THR A 95 26.57 9.54 -16.05
CA THR A 95 25.70 10.65 -16.48
C THR A 95 26.17 11.98 -15.88
N PHE A 96 26.46 12.01 -14.58
CA PHE A 96 27.01 13.21 -13.94
C PHE A 96 28.38 13.61 -14.52
N ARG A 97 29.23 12.64 -14.85
CA ARG A 97 30.53 12.90 -15.50
C ARG A 97 30.36 13.47 -16.90
N ALA A 98 29.41 12.95 -17.68
CA ALA A 98 29.11 13.45 -19.03
C ALA A 98 28.57 14.89 -18.98
N ILE A 99 27.70 15.21 -18.01
CA ILE A 99 27.17 16.57 -17.82
C ILE A 99 28.30 17.52 -17.42
N ALA A 100 29.16 17.14 -16.46
CA ALA A 100 30.29 17.97 -16.04
C ALA A 100 31.30 18.26 -17.17
N MET A 101 31.49 17.31 -18.08
CA MET A 101 32.36 17.46 -19.25
C MET A 101 31.70 18.31 -20.36
N SER A 102 30.36 18.37 -20.42
CA SER A 102 29.63 19.18 -21.41
C SER A 102 29.54 20.67 -21.08
N THR A 103 29.78 21.05 -19.82
CA THR A 103 29.69 22.45 -19.34
C THR A 103 31.06 23.18 -19.36
N SER A 104 32.13 22.55 -19.86
CA SER A 104 33.48 23.14 -19.93
C SER A 104 33.86 23.69 -21.32
N ILE A 105 32.89 24.23 -22.08
CA ILE A 105 33.13 24.95 -23.35
C ILE A 105 32.58 26.36 -23.25
#